data_AF-A0A7J7Q9J1-F1
#
_entry.id   AF-A0A7J7Q9J1-F1
#
_cell.length_a   1.000
_cell.length_b   1.000
_cell.length_c   1.000
_cell.angle_alpha   90.00
_cell.angle_beta   90.00
_cell.angle_gamma   90.00
#
_symmetry.space_group_name_H-M   'P 1'
#
loop_
_entity.id
_entity.type
_entity.pdbx_description
1 polymer ?
#
loop_
_entity_poly.entity_id
_entity_poly.type
_entity_poly.pdbx_seq_one_letter_code
_entity_poly.pdbx_strand_id
1 'polypeptide(L)' 'MQYKGTSLAEAMHEVVWQSMSAGDGGFVGVDREYKCVMDFNSMGMYRAAVDYRGNQVLAVFQDAARQAGQELGLQQDGAA' A
#
# COMPACT_ATOMS: atom_id res chain seq x y z
N MET A 1 -6.41 6.17 11.16
CA MET A 1 -5.53 7.34 11.39
C MET A 1 -6.14 8.35 12.35
N GLN A 2 -6.86 9.40 11.91
CA GLN A 2 -7.21 10.52 12.82
C GLN A 2 -8.17 10.15 13.96
N TYR A 3 -9.24 9.39 13.66
CA TYR A 3 -10.27 9.06 14.65
C TYR A 3 -10.09 7.66 15.28
N LYS A 4 -9.55 6.71 14.51
CA LYS A 4 -9.33 5.32 14.96
C LYS A 4 -7.89 5.01 15.39
N GLY A 5 -6.94 5.94 15.24
CA GLY A 5 -5.52 5.68 15.55
C GLY A 5 -4.79 4.68 14.63
N THR A 6 -5.48 4.04 13.68
CA THR A 6 -4.88 3.07 12.72
C THR A 6 -3.84 3.69 11.81
N SER A 7 -2.90 2.89 11.29
CA SER A 7 -1.97 3.28 10.23
C SER A 7 -2.69 3.60 8.91
N LEU A 8 -1.98 4.21 7.95
CA LEU A 8 -2.51 4.44 6.60
C LEU A 8 -2.85 3.12 5.91
N ALA A 9 -1.97 2.12 6.03
CA ALA A 9 -2.15 0.80 5.42
C ALA A 9 -3.42 0.10 5.93
N GLU A 10 -3.61 0.04 7.24
CA GLU A 10 -4.80 -0.57 7.84
C GLU A 10 -6.08 0.17 7.46
N ALA A 11 -6.06 1.50 7.49
CA ALA A 11 -7.22 2.31 7.15
C ALA A 11 -7.63 2.16 5.68
N MET A 12 -6.66 2.19 4.76
CA MET A 12 -6.92 1.97 3.33
C MET A 12 -7.41 0.56 3.06
N HIS A 13 -6.82 -0.45 3.73
CA HIS A 13 -7.23 -1.84 3.58
C HIS A 13 -8.69 -2.06 4.02
N GLU A 14 -9.08 -1.51 5.18
CA GLU A 14 -10.47 -1.55 5.65
C GLU A 14 -11.43 -0.96 4.59
N VAL A 15 -11.11 0.21 4.03
CA VAL A 15 -11.96 0.87 3.04
C VAL A 15 -12.03 0.06 1.74
N VAL A 16 -10.89 -0.29 1.17
CA VAL A 16 -10.80 -0.98 -0.13
C VAL A 16 -11.48 -2.35 -0.09
N TRP A 17 -11.36 -3.08 1.01
CA TRP A 17 -11.81 -4.47 1.06
C TRP A 17 -13.15 -4.67 1.77
N GLN A 18 -13.56 -3.74 2.63
CA GLN A 18 -14.78 -3.89 3.43
C GLN A 18 -15.85 -2.84 3.10
N SER A 19 -15.47 -1.68 2.54
CA SER A 19 -16.41 -0.58 2.24
C SER A 19 -16.73 -0.45 0.75
N MET A 20 -15.79 -0.81 -0.14
CA MET A 20 -15.98 -0.76 -1.58
C MET A 20 -16.60 -2.05 -2.12
N SER A 21 -17.26 -1.96 -3.28
CA SER A 21 -17.71 -3.16 -4.00
C SER A 21 -16.51 -3.99 -4.48
N ALA A 22 -16.68 -5.30 -4.63
CA ALA A 22 -15.63 -6.16 -5.17
C ALA A 22 -15.28 -5.75 -6.61
N GLY A 23 -14.00 -5.56 -6.90
CA GLY A 23 -13.53 -5.21 -8.24
C GLY A 23 -13.58 -3.71 -8.59
N ASP A 24 -14.00 -2.85 -7.66
CA ASP A 24 -14.32 -1.44 -7.88
C ASP A 24 -13.07 -0.56 -8.10
N GLY A 25 -11.97 -0.84 -7.41
CA GLY A 25 -10.75 -0.06 -7.57
C GLY A 25 -9.89 -0.01 -6.32
N GLY A 26 -9.23 1.13 -6.10
CA GLY A 26 -8.30 1.31 -5.00
C GLY A 26 -7.81 2.74 -4.86
N PHE A 27 -6.86 2.92 -3.95
CA PHE A 27 -6.28 4.23 -3.64
C PHE A 27 -4.76 4.15 -3.59
N VAL A 28 -4.13 5.30 -3.86
CA VAL A 28 -2.73 5.58 -3.56
C VAL A 28 -2.71 6.64 -2.46
N GLY A 29 -2.04 6.35 -1.35
CA GLY A 29 -1.94 7.26 -0.20
C GLY A 29 -0.51 7.40 0.28
N VAL A 30 -0.19 8.57 0.84
CA VAL A 30 1.07 8.84 1.53
C VAL A 30 0.77 9.45 2.90
N ASP A 31 1.40 8.94 3.95
CA ASP A 31 1.23 9.45 5.31
C ASP A 31 2.32 10.46 5.72
N ARG A 32 2.23 10.94 6.97
CA ARG A 32 3.19 11.92 7.52
C ARG A 32 4.59 11.34 7.76
N GLU A 33 4.73 10.02 7.75
CA GLU A 33 5.99 9.32 7.84
C GLU A 33 6.56 9.01 6.44
N TYR A 34 5.97 9.58 5.39
CA TYR A 34 6.32 9.37 3.98
C TYR A 34 6.13 7.92 3.51
N LYS A 35 5.32 7.11 4.21
CA LYS A 35 5.00 5.75 3.77
C LYS A 35 3.95 5.82 2.66
N CYS A 36 4.27 5.23 1.52
CA CYS A 36 3.36 5.11 0.39
C CYS A 36 2.61 3.75 0.45
N VAL A 37 1.29 3.80 0.35
CA VAL A 37 0.42 2.61 0.30
C VAL A 37 -0.37 2.67 -1.01
N MET A 38 -0.43 1.53 -1.70
CA MET A 38 -1.16 1.39 -2.96
C MET A 38 -2.01 0.11 -2.92
N ASP A 39 -3.21 0.20 -2.34
CA ASP A 39 -4.11 -0.94 -2.16
C ASP A 39 -5.31 -0.84 -3.12
N PHE A 40 -5.73 -1.96 -3.69
CA PHE A 40 -6.81 -2.05 -4.65
C PHE A 40 -7.43 -3.45 -4.69
N ASN A 41 -8.73 -3.50 -5.00
CA ASN A 41 -9.52 -4.73 -5.12
C ASN A 41 -9.97 -5.03 -6.57
N SER A 42 -9.63 -4.18 -7.53
CA SER A 42 -9.84 -4.40 -8.97
C SER A 42 -8.86 -5.45 -9.52
N MET A 43 -9.09 -5.90 -10.76
CA MET A 43 -8.15 -6.81 -11.44
C MET A 43 -6.73 -6.24 -11.59
N GLY A 44 -6.62 -4.91 -11.62
CA GLY A 44 -5.38 -4.17 -11.70
C GLY A 44 -5.60 -2.69 -11.45
N MET A 45 -4.52 -1.98 -11.13
CA MET A 45 -4.46 -0.54 -10.93
C MET A 45 -3.14 -0.02 -11.53
N TYR A 46 -3.25 0.77 -12.60
CA TYR A 46 -2.12 1.54 -13.15
C TYR A 46 -1.61 2.50 -12.06
N ARG A 47 -0.39 2.26 -11.57
CA ARG A 47 0.16 2.99 -10.43
C ARG A 47 1.67 3.12 -10.51
N ALA A 48 2.18 4.20 -9.94
CA ALA A 48 3.60 4.40 -9.73
C ALA A 48 3.85 5.14 -8.42
N ALA A 49 5.02 4.89 -7.83
CA ALA A 49 5.51 5.60 -6.67
C ALA A 49 7.03 5.76 -6.77
N VAL A 50 7.55 6.85 -6.20
CA VAL A 50 8.99 7.08 -6.04
C VAL A 50 9.25 7.65 -4.65
N ASP A 51 10.31 7.20 -3.99
CA ASP A 51 10.76 7.77 -2.72
C ASP A 51 11.94 8.76 -2.89
N TYR A 52 12.30 9.45 -1.82
CA TYR A 52 13.40 10.44 -1.82
C TYR A 52 14.79 9.83 -2.07
N ARG A 53 14.92 8.49 -1.99
CA ARG A 53 16.15 7.74 -2.27
C ARG A 53 16.22 7.31 -3.74
N GLY A 54 15.17 7.57 -4.52
CA GLY A 54 15.06 7.17 -5.92
C GLY A 54 14.55 5.75 -6.12
N ASN A 55 14.07 5.07 -5.07
CA ASN A 55 13.41 3.78 -5.24
C ASN A 55 12.06 4.02 -5.93
N GLN A 56 11.78 3.28 -6.99
CA GLN A 56 10.58 3.46 -7.81
C GLN A 56 9.81 2.15 -8.00
N VAL A 57 8.50 2.27 -8.08
CA VAL A 57 7.57 1.19 -8.44
C VAL A 57 6.72 1.69 -9.58
N LEU A 58 6.55 0.87 -10.63
CA LEU A 58 5.59 1.07 -11.72
C LEU A 58 4.91 -0.27 -11.97
N ALA A 59 3.60 -0.33 -11.76
CA ALA A 59 2.86 -1.58 -11.81
C ALA A 59 1.43 -1.37 -12.31
N VAL A 60 0.82 -2.45 -12.80
CA VAL A 60 -0.58 -2.49 -13.22
C VAL A 60 -1.30 -3.59 -12.47
N PHE A 61 -0.82 -4.82 -12.56
CA PHE A 61 -1.45 -5.94 -11.87
C PHE A 61 -0.94 -6.06 -10.44
N GLN A 62 -1.61 -6.92 -9.67
CA GLN A 62 -1.08 -7.37 -8.38
C GLN A 62 0.13 -8.23 -8.71
N ASP A 63 1.31 -7.80 -8.27
CA ASP A 63 2.53 -8.53 -8.59
C ASP A 63 2.45 -9.93 -7.98
N ALA A 64 2.60 -10.97 -8.80
CA ALA A 64 2.91 -12.32 -8.31
C ALA A 64 4.23 -12.34 -7.49
N ALA A 65 5.01 -11.25 -7.55
CA ALA A 65 6.20 -10.99 -6.75
C ALA A 65 5.88 -10.51 -5.31
N ARG A 66 4.90 -11.12 -4.66
CA ARG A 66 4.75 -11.08 -3.19
C ARG A 66 5.95 -11.73 -2.46
N GLN A 67 6.91 -12.31 -3.18
CA GLN A 67 8.13 -12.90 -2.60
C GLN A 67 9.36 -11.97 -2.57
N ALA A 68 9.42 -10.88 -3.35
CA ALA A 68 10.62 -10.03 -3.39
C ALA A 68 10.56 -8.78 -2.48
N GLY A 69 9.35 -8.36 -2.06
CA GLY A 69 9.18 -7.21 -1.14
C GLY A 69 9.62 -7.49 0.31
N GLN A 70 9.71 -8.76 0.69
CA GLN A 70 10.37 -9.17 1.96
C GLN A 70 11.90 -9.07 1.88
N GLU A 71 12.49 -8.89 0.69
CA GLU A 71 13.94 -8.81 0.50
C GLU A 71 14.47 -7.36 0.41
N LEU A 72 13.59 -6.34 0.36
CA LEU A 72 13.99 -4.92 0.24
C LEU A 72 14.20 -4.19 1.59
N GLY A 73 14.21 -4.90 2.72
CA GLY A 73 14.78 -4.39 3.98
C GLY A 73 14.13 -3.11 4.53
N LEU A 74 12.83 -2.89 4.31
CA LEU A 74 12.08 -1.90 5.07
C LEU A 74 11.87 -2.48 6.48
N GLN A 75 12.68 -1.98 7.43
CA GLN A 75 12.82 -2.47 8.79
C GLN A 75 11.49 -2.80 9.46
N GLN A 76 11.38 -4.04 9.95
CA GLN A 76 10.60 -4.32 11.14
C GLN A 76 11.43 -3.80 12.32
N ASP A 77 11.12 -2.60 12.80
CA ASP A 77 11.59 -2.18 14.12
C ASP A 77 10.73 -2.91 15.17
N GLY A 78 11.37 -3.92 15.76
CA GLY A 78 11.15 -4.56 17.06
C GLY A 78 9.76 -4.58 17.68
N ALA A 79 9.16 -5.77 17.73
CA ALA A 79 8.33 -6.17 18.86
C ALA A 79 9.10 -7.17 19.72
N ALA A 80 9.63 -6.68 20.83
CA ALA A 80 9.45 -7.35 22.11
C ALA A 80 8.15 -6.81 22.73
#